data_AF-A0A9Q3DS57-F1
#
_entry.id   AF-A0A9Q3DS57-F1
#
_cell.length_a   1.000
_cell.length_b   1.000
_cell.length_c   1.000
_cell.angle_alpha   90.00
_cell.angle_beta   90.00
_cell.angle_gamma   90.00
#
_symmetry.space_group_name_H-M   'P 1'
#
loop_
_entity.id
_entity.type
_entity.pdbx_description
1 polymer ?
#
loop_
_entity_poly.entity_id
_entity_poly.type
_entity_poly.pdbx_seq_one_letter_code
_entity_poly.pdbx_strand_id
1 'polypeptide(L)'
;MTVITISNWRVFYLHEEAISQFQILKEAFTTAPILSHFNPSLPTIVETDASDYALGAVLSQVNDSRKDPIAFDSRKLLPNELNYEIDDKELLGIV
;
A
#
# COMPACT_ATOMS: atom_id res chain seq x y z
N MET A 1 -3.09 -0.32 31.30
CA MET A 1 -4.23 0.43 30.74
C MET A 1 -3.77 1.88 30.59
N THR A 2 -3.35 2.29 29.40
CA THR A 2 -2.84 3.64 29.15
C THR A 2 -3.85 4.36 28.28
N VAL A 3 -4.45 5.43 28.81
CA VAL A 3 -5.47 6.22 28.14
C VAL A 3 -4.81 7.49 27.63
N ILE A 4 -4.86 7.73 26.31
CA ILE A 4 -4.46 8.99 25.67
C ILE A 4 -5.76 9.69 25.28
N THR A 5 -6.00 10.89 25.78
CA THR A 5 -7.19 11.70 25.47
C THR A 5 -6.82 12.93 24.65
N ILE A 6 -7.50 13.09 23.51
CA ILE A 6 -7.66 14.37 22.83
C ILE A 6 -9.18 14.70 22.89
N SER A 7 -9.67 15.80 22.34
CA SER A 7 -10.80 16.57 22.91
C SER A 7 -12.24 16.24 22.46
N ASN A 8 -12.52 15.11 21.81
CA ASN A 8 -13.88 14.58 21.62
C ASN A 8 -13.81 13.13 21.09
N TRP A 9 -13.70 12.12 21.97
CA TRP A 9 -13.46 10.73 21.52
C TRP A 9 -14.25 9.75 22.38
N ARG A 10 -15.06 8.90 21.74
CA ARG A 10 -15.45 7.62 22.35
C ARG A 10 -14.16 6.92 22.73
N VAL A 11 -14.10 6.39 23.94
CA VAL A 11 -12.95 5.58 24.38
C VAL A 11 -12.83 4.42 23.42
N PHE A 12 -11.71 4.35 22.70
CA PHE A 12 -11.37 3.24 21.85
C PHE A 12 -10.75 2.14 22.72
N TYR A 13 -11.45 1.02 22.85
CA TYR A 13 -10.95 -0.15 23.56
C TYR A 13 -10.36 -1.11 22.54
N LEU A 14 -9.03 -1.22 22.54
CA LEU A 14 -8.34 -2.22 21.73
C LEU A 14 -8.41 -3.57 22.45
N HIS A 15 -9.38 -4.39 22.06
CA HIS A 15 -9.59 -5.73 22.64
C HIS A 15 -8.43 -6.68 22.31
N GLU A 16 -8.17 -7.65 23.19
CA GLU A 16 -7.10 -8.65 22.99
C GLU A 16 -7.28 -9.43 21.68
N GLU A 17 -8.52 -9.72 21.29
CA GLU A 17 -8.83 -10.33 20.00
C GLU A 17 -8.39 -9.47 18.82
N ALA A 18 -8.63 -8.16 18.86
CA ALA A 18 -8.19 -7.23 17.81
C ALA A 18 -6.66 -7.17 17.73
N ILE A 19 -5.96 -7.24 18.88
CA ILE A 19 -4.49 -7.31 18.91
C ILE A 19 -4.01 -8.61 18.26
N SER A 20 -4.62 -9.75 18.61
CA SER A 20 -4.28 -11.05 18.04
C SER A 20 -4.46 -11.07 16.52
N GLN A 21 -5.61 -10.61 16.03
CA GLN A 21 -5.89 -10.51 14.59
C GLN A 21 -4.90 -9.56 13.88
N PHE A 22 -4.52 -8.46 14.54
CA PHE A 22 -3.53 -7.54 13.98
C PHE A 22 -2.15 -8.17 13.84
N GLN A 23 -1.72 -9.04 14.78
CA GLN A 23 -0.45 -9.76 14.61
C GLN A 23 -0.52 -10.78 13.48
N ILE A 24 -1.63 -11.51 13.35
CA ILE A 24 -1.86 -12.44 12.23
C ILE A 24 -1.75 -11.70 10.89
N LEU A 25 -2.36 -10.52 10.77
CA LEU A 25 -2.26 -9.71 9.56
C LEU A 25 -0.82 -9.30 9.26
N LYS A 26 -0.06 -8.87 10.28
CA LYS A 26 1.35 -8.53 10.10
C LYS A 26 2.17 -9.72 9.62
N GLU A 27 1.98 -10.89 10.22
CA GLU A 27 2.66 -12.12 9.78
C GLU A 27 2.30 -12.47 8.34
N ALA A 28 1.02 -12.41 7.98
CA ALA A 28 0.54 -12.64 6.61
C ALA A 28 1.20 -11.67 5.61
N PHE A 29 1.29 -10.37 5.92
CA PHE A 29 1.97 -9.40 5.06
C PHE A 29 3.46 -9.66 4.90
N THR A 30 4.12 -10.27 5.89
CA THR A 30 5.55 -10.61 5.82
C THR A 30 5.84 -11.97 5.17
N THR A 31 4.82 -12.80 4.95
CA THR A 31 4.97 -14.20 4.49
C THR A 31 4.30 -14.50 3.14
N ALA A 32 3.42 -13.62 2.65
CA ALA A 32 2.97 -13.62 1.26
C ALA A 32 4.18 -13.53 0.30
N PRO A 33 4.11 -14.07 -0.95
CA PRO A 33 5.27 -14.12 -1.84
C PRO A 33 5.95 -12.74 -1.93
N ILE A 34 7.18 -12.69 -1.41
CA ILE A 34 7.95 -11.49 -1.04
C ILE A 34 8.60 -10.88 -2.30
N LEU A 35 7.86 -10.83 -3.41
CA LEU A 35 8.32 -10.51 -4.77
C LEU A 35 8.97 -11.69 -5.52
N SER A 36 8.74 -11.73 -6.83
CA SER A 36 9.40 -12.63 -7.78
C SER A 36 10.54 -11.90 -8.49
N HIS A 37 11.51 -12.66 -9.00
CA HIS A 37 12.56 -12.11 -9.83
C HIS A 37 12.01 -11.66 -11.19
N PHE A 38 12.45 -10.48 -11.63
CA PHE A 38 12.10 -9.97 -12.95
C PHE A 38 12.61 -10.87 -14.07
N ASN A 39 11.74 -11.22 -15.02
CA ASN A 39 12.06 -11.97 -16.22
C ASN A 39 11.77 -11.11 -17.46
N PRO A 40 12.78 -10.70 -18.25
CA PRO A 40 12.59 -9.84 -19.42
C PRO A 40 11.67 -10.42 -20.51
N SER A 41 11.43 -11.74 -20.49
CA SER A 41 10.56 -12.42 -21.47
C SER A 41 9.07 -12.39 -21.10
N LEU A 42 8.71 -11.94 -19.89
CA LEU A 42 7.32 -11.89 -19.43
C LEU A 42 6.72 -10.49 -19.60
N PRO A 43 5.43 -10.40 -19.95
CA PRO A 43 4.72 -9.13 -19.99
C PRO A 43 4.67 -8.49 -18.60
N THR A 44 4.84 -7.17 -18.58
CA THR A 44 4.90 -6.36 -17.35
C THR A 44 3.65 -5.50 -17.23
N ILE A 45 3.12 -5.39 -16.01
CA ILE A 45 1.98 -4.55 -15.65
C ILE A 45 2.42 -3.65 -14.51
N VAL A 46 2.14 -2.36 -14.63
CA VAL A 46 2.27 -1.38 -13.55
C VAL A 46 0.86 -0.94 -13.17
N GLU A 47 0.54 -1.09 -11.88
CA GLU A 47 -0.69 -0.56 -11.30
C GLU A 47 -0.32 0.52 -10.30
N THR A 48 -1.01 1.65 -10.36
CA THR A 48 -0.77 2.82 -9.53
C THR A 48 -2.05 3.18 -8.81
N ASP A 49 -1.92 3.64 -7.58
CA ASP A 49 -3.01 4.19 -6.79
C ASP A 49 -2.53 5.47 -6.09
N ALA A 50 -3.44 6.41 -5.92
CA ALA A 50 -3.15 7.72 -5.33
C ALA A 50 -4.12 8.02 -4.20
N SER A 51 -3.57 8.49 -3.09
CA SER A 51 -4.33 9.09 -1.99
C SER A 51 -4.13 10.60 -2.00
N ASP A 52 -4.82 11.30 -1.09
CA ASP A 52 -4.62 12.73 -0.88
C ASP A 52 -3.18 13.12 -0.52
N TYR A 53 -2.35 12.16 -0.05
CA TYR A 53 -1.04 12.44 0.55
C TYR A 53 0.13 11.64 -0.03
N ALA A 54 -0.14 10.54 -0.73
CA ALA A 54 0.87 9.60 -1.18
C ALA A 54 0.42 8.84 -2.41
N LEU A 55 1.41 8.38 -3.17
CA LEU A 55 1.28 7.50 -4.31
C LEU A 55 1.79 6.11 -3.94
N GLY A 56 1.15 5.08 -4.47
CA GLY A 56 1.60 3.70 -4.42
C GLY A 56 1.61 3.10 -5.82
N ALA A 57 2.55 2.20 -6.06
CA ALA A 57 2.62 1.44 -7.29
C ALA A 57 3.04 -0.01 -7.02
N VAL A 58 2.56 -0.93 -7.84
CA VAL A 58 3.05 -2.29 -7.92
C VAL A 58 3.48 -2.62 -9.35
N LEU A 59 4.72 -3.06 -9.47
CA LEU A 59 5.26 -3.66 -10.69
C LEU A 59 5.01 -5.16 -10.61
N SER A 60 4.30 -5.72 -11.58
CA SER A 60 4.05 -7.17 -11.65
C SER A 60 4.34 -7.73 -13.04
N GLN A 61 4.57 -9.04 -13.11
CA GLN A 61 4.65 -9.77 -14.38
C GLN A 61 3.58 -10.84 -14.47
N VAL A 62 3.07 -11.08 -15.68
CA VAL A 62 2.05 -12.11 -15.90
C VAL A 62 2.70 -13.39 -16.40
N ASN A 63 2.50 -14.47 -15.65
CA ASN A 63 2.93 -15.82 -15.98
C ASN A 63 1.74 -16.78 -15.86
N ASP A 64 1.36 -17.45 -16.95
CA ASP A 64 0.25 -18.42 -16.99
C ASP A 64 -1.05 -17.92 -16.32
N SER A 65 -1.43 -16.66 -16.58
CA SER A 65 -2.60 -15.96 -16.00
C SER A 65 -2.49 -15.59 -14.52
N ARG A 66 -1.34 -15.84 -13.86
CA ARG A 66 -1.05 -15.33 -12.52
C ARG A 66 -0.25 -14.03 -12.62
N LYS A 67 -0.62 -13.04 -11.82
CA LYS A 67 0.13 -11.79 -11.64
C LYS A 67 1.10 -11.97 -10.47
N ASP A 68 2.39 -12.00 -10.78
CA ASP A 68 3.46 -12.10 -9.79
C ASP A 68 4.04 -10.71 -9.51
N PRO A 69 3.99 -10.21 -8.26
CA PRO A 69 4.59 -8.93 -7.91
C PRO A 69 6.11 -9.02 -8.02
N ILE A 70 6.75 -8.01 -8.61
CA ILE A 70 8.20 -7.87 -8.79
C ILE A 70 8.77 -6.78 -7.87
N ALA A 71 8.05 -5.68 -7.72
CA ALA A 71 8.43 -4.59 -6.83
C ALA A 71 7.20 -3.80 -6.38
N PHE A 72 7.29 -3.21 -5.20
CA PHE A 72 6.37 -2.17 -4.73
C PHE A 72 7.14 -0.85 -4.67
N ASP A 73 6.50 0.22 -5.10
CA ASP A 73 7.00 1.58 -4.91
C ASP A 73 5.94 2.41 -4.19
N SER A 74 6.39 3.34 -3.36
CA SER A 74 5.49 4.29 -2.72
C SER A 74 6.26 5.53 -2.32
N ARG A 75 5.65 6.69 -2.55
CA ARG A 75 6.23 7.97 -2.14
C ARG A 75 5.15 8.91 -1.63
N LYS A 76 5.53 9.76 -0.68
CA LYS A 76 4.68 10.89 -0.29
C LYS A 76 4.66 11.91 -1.42
N LEU A 77 3.50 12.54 -1.59
CA LEU A 77 3.38 13.69 -2.48
C LEU A 77 4.19 14.86 -1.91
N LEU A 78 4.87 15.57 -2.81
CA LEU A 78 5.57 16.81 -2.50
C LEU A 78 4.54 17.92 -2.21
N PRO A 79 4.94 18.99 -1.48
CA PRO A 79 4.01 20.06 -1.11
C PRO A 79 3.27 20.72 -2.28
N ASN A 80 3.87 20.76 -3.46
CA ASN A 80 3.24 21.23 -4.70
C ASN A 80 2.25 20.20 -5.27
N GLU A 81 2.62 18.91 -5.28
CA GLU A 81 1.80 17.81 -5.81
C GLU A 81 0.54 17.54 -4.98
N LEU A 82 0.53 17.91 -3.70
CA LEU A 82 -0.67 17.83 -2.85
C LEU A 82 -1.84 18.66 -3.39
N ASN A 83 -1.55 19.72 -4.15
CA ASN A 83 -2.56 20.63 -4.72
C ASN A 83 -3.08 20.16 -6.08
N TYR A 84 -2.59 19.04 -6.61
CA TYR A 84 -3.10 18.48 -7.85
C TYR A 84 -4.52 17.92 -7.66
N GLU A 85 -5.29 17.96 -8.73
CA GLU A 85 -6.59 17.28 -8.78
C GLU A 85 -6.39 15.76 -8.71
N ILE A 86 -7.43 15.02 -8.33
CA ILE A 86 -7.35 13.56 -8.13
C ILE A 86 -6.87 12.85 -9.41
N ASP A 87 -7.41 13.25 -10.56
CA ASP A 87 -7.03 12.68 -11.86
C ASP A 87 -5.52 12.90 -12.16
N ASP A 88 -4.98 14.06 -11.81
CA ASP A 88 -3.56 14.39 -11.97
C ASP A 88 -2.67 13.62 -10.98
N LYS A 89 -3.17 13.37 -9.76
CA LYS A 89 -2.47 12.55 -8.75
C LYS A 89 -2.39 11.09 -9.18
N GLU A 90 -3.46 10.54 -9.75
CA GLU A 90 -3.44 9.18 -10.31
C GLU A 90 -2.45 9.08 -11.46
N LEU A 91 -2.43 10.06 -12.37
CA LEU A 91 -1.48 10.09 -13.50
C LEU A 91 -0.03 10.23 -13.03
N LEU A 92 0.21 10.98 -11.95
CA LEU A 92 1.54 11.17 -11.36
C LEU A 92 2.13 9.86 -10.83
N GLY A 93 1.30 8.85 -10.52
CA GLY A 93 1.79 7.51 -10.17
C GLY A 93 2.54 6.81 -11.31
N ILE A 94 2.34 7.24 -12.56
CA ILE A 94 2.91 6.63 -13.78
C ILE A 94 4.24 7.29 -14.20
N VAL A 95 4.49 8.54 -13.77
CA VAL A 95 5.60 9.41 -14.23
C VAL A 95 6.76 9.39 -13.24
#